data_AF-A0A3D3XU23-F1
#
_entry.id   AF-A0A3D3XU23-F1
#
_cell.length_a   1.000
_cell.length_b   1.000
_cell.length_c   1.000
_cell.angle_alpha   90.00
_cell.angle_beta   90.00
_cell.angle_gamma   90.00
#
_symmetry.space_group_name_H-M   'P 1'
#
loop_
_entity.id
_entity.type
_entity.pdbx_description
1 polymer ?
#
loop_
_entity_poly.entity_id
_entity_poly.type
_entity_poly.pdbx_seq_one_letter_code
_entity_poly.pdbx_strand_id
1 'polypeptide(L)'
;MTTLAQVERPLSLFAEGIAGRYFHIRDLSERNNPDEGVSEASHDAFSLYLPGSIDYFSIAASNAATYRWLVLQQLGFREYGTYRFDIIQARRECADLREHGLPNQHRESDLELLFRHFEYPVLARKLFSLLEAARIEAAVLRHYPGAIPYRKRLQHKFNDDYNNKSDEVGVNGALKTLQGFLNGVPNARTNLTNFVNPIHDAEATVYTSVQATMDCYQALAHLIESATESADVFDTTDGPPMEWLQRQVRLEDWQDDLESMNAQLAAFELADDAAGEEVAMGETEGDGTIRETSTDMVRER
;
A
#
# COMPACT_ATOMS: atom_id res chain seq x y z
N MET A 1 17.85 19.21 16.74
CA MET A 1 16.46 18.72 16.81
C MET A 1 15.57 19.49 15.85
N THR A 2 14.72 18.79 15.10
CA THR A 2 13.66 19.37 14.26
C THR A 2 12.33 18.75 14.68
N THR A 3 11.31 19.58 14.93
CA THR A 3 9.98 19.12 15.38
C THR A 3 9.01 18.98 14.20
N LEU A 4 8.04 18.07 14.28
CA LEU A 4 7.05 17.85 13.23
C LEU A 4 6.29 19.14 12.86
N ALA A 5 5.84 19.91 13.86
CA ALA A 5 5.14 21.18 13.66
C ALA A 5 5.93 22.22 12.82
N GLN A 6 7.27 22.15 12.82
CA GLN A 6 8.11 23.05 12.01
C GLN A 6 8.09 22.69 10.51
N VAL A 7 7.80 21.43 10.20
CA VAL A 7 7.90 20.86 8.85
C VAL A 7 6.58 20.32 8.33
N GLU A 8 5.49 20.37 9.12
CA GLU A 8 4.17 19.83 8.79
C GLU A 8 3.64 20.38 7.45
N ARG A 9 3.49 21.70 7.32
CA ARG A 9 2.98 22.34 6.11
C ARG A 9 3.78 21.98 4.85
N PRO A 10 5.12 22.11 4.81
CA PRO A 10 5.89 21.70 3.64
C PRO A 10 5.86 20.18 3.40
N LEU A 11 5.66 19.36 4.45
CA LEU A 11 5.49 17.91 4.29
C LEU A 11 4.12 17.55 3.72
N SER A 12 3.03 18.24 4.09
CA SER A 12 1.71 18.02 3.49
C SER A 12 1.73 18.30 1.99
N LEU A 13 2.32 19.44 1.57
CA LEU A 13 2.47 19.76 0.14
C LEU A 13 3.37 18.76 -0.58
N PHE A 14 4.42 18.28 0.10
CA PHE A 14 5.28 17.24 -0.44
C PHE A 14 4.51 15.92 -0.62
N ALA A 15 3.78 15.47 0.40
CA ALA A 15 2.94 14.27 0.34
C ALA A 15 1.89 14.37 -0.76
N GLU A 16 1.23 15.53 -0.89
CA GLU A 16 0.27 15.81 -1.95
C GLU A 16 0.89 15.76 -3.35
N GLY A 17 2.09 16.32 -3.51
CA GLY A 17 2.84 16.21 -4.76
C GLY A 17 3.26 14.78 -5.13
N ILE A 18 3.40 13.89 -4.15
CA ILE A 18 3.73 12.48 -4.37
C ILE A 18 2.48 11.65 -4.66
N ALA A 19 1.46 11.75 -3.81
CA ALA A 19 0.26 10.90 -3.87
C ALA A 19 -0.86 11.47 -4.76
N GLY A 20 -0.69 12.69 -5.29
CA GLY A 20 -1.70 13.38 -6.09
C GLY A 20 -2.92 13.87 -5.29
N ARG A 21 -2.88 13.79 -3.96
CA ARG A 21 -3.97 14.16 -3.07
C ARG A 21 -3.47 14.54 -1.68
N TYR A 22 -4.27 15.32 -0.97
CA TYR A 22 -3.90 15.79 0.36
C TYR A 22 -3.88 14.66 1.41
N PHE A 23 -2.85 14.68 2.26
CA PHE A 23 -2.74 13.86 3.48
C PHE A 23 -2.49 14.75 4.70
N HIS A 24 -3.22 14.46 5.79
CA HIS A 24 -2.94 15.04 7.09
C HIS A 24 -1.62 14.50 7.63
N ILE A 25 -0.76 15.38 8.14
CA ILE A 25 0.46 14.97 8.82
C ILE A 25 0.17 15.00 10.32
N ARG A 26 0.27 13.84 10.98
CA ARG A 26 -0.04 13.68 12.40
C ARG A 26 1.15 13.15 13.18
N ASP A 27 1.18 13.46 14.46
CA ASP A 27 2.16 12.87 15.37
C ASP A 27 1.85 11.39 15.59
N LEU A 28 2.88 10.55 15.67
CA LEU A 28 2.73 9.13 15.96
C LEU A 28 2.00 8.86 17.29
N SER A 29 2.15 9.75 18.28
CA SER A 29 1.46 9.65 19.57
C SER A 29 -0.07 9.82 19.46
N GLU A 30 -0.58 10.42 18.38
CA GLU A 30 -2.01 10.54 18.12
C GLU A 30 -2.63 9.24 17.57
N ARG A 31 -1.80 8.23 17.32
CA ARG A 31 -2.25 6.93 16.84
C ARG A 31 -2.90 6.14 17.98
N ASN A 32 -3.95 5.39 17.66
CA ASN A 32 -4.74 4.61 18.63
C ASN A 32 -3.90 3.62 19.49
N ASN A 33 -2.70 3.24 19.04
CA ASN A 33 -1.70 2.50 19.82
C ASN A 33 -0.36 3.27 19.82
N PRO A 34 -0.09 4.12 20.82
CA PRO A 34 1.11 4.96 20.88
C PRO A 34 2.38 4.19 21.30
N ASP A 35 2.26 3.00 21.90
CA ASP A 35 3.40 2.15 22.28
C ASP A 35 4.02 1.41 21.07
N GLU A 36 3.30 1.38 19.94
CA GLU A 36 3.82 0.82 18.70
C GLU A 36 4.69 1.88 18.00
N GLY A 37 6.00 1.65 17.96
CA GLY A 37 6.95 2.53 17.27
C GLY A 37 6.61 2.76 15.79
N VAL A 38 7.38 3.64 15.12
CA VAL A 38 7.20 3.90 13.68
C VAL A 38 7.41 2.61 12.90
N SER A 39 6.32 2.04 12.39
CA SER A 39 6.33 0.97 11.39
C SER A 39 6.48 1.56 9.98
N GLU A 40 6.94 0.75 9.04
CA GLU A 40 7.18 1.10 7.64
C GLU A 40 5.90 1.60 6.95
N ALA A 41 4.73 1.14 7.40
CA ALA A 41 3.41 1.51 6.90
C ALA A 41 2.56 2.29 7.93
N SER A 42 3.15 3.28 8.61
CA SER A 42 2.45 4.09 9.63
C SER A 42 1.56 5.19 9.05
N HIS A 43 0.56 4.84 8.26
CA HIS A 43 -0.43 5.77 7.70
C HIS A 43 -1.83 5.17 7.73
N ASP A 44 -2.85 5.97 7.42
CA ASP A 44 -4.20 5.51 7.08
C ASP A 44 -4.62 6.13 5.74
N ALA A 45 -5.88 5.99 5.37
CA ALA A 45 -6.40 6.55 4.11
C ALA A 45 -6.17 8.06 3.98
N PHE A 46 -6.17 8.82 5.08
CA PHE A 46 -6.15 10.29 5.04
C PHE A 46 -4.97 10.93 5.77
N SER A 47 -4.22 10.15 6.55
CA SER A 47 -3.20 10.67 7.47
C SER A 47 -1.89 9.88 7.38
N LEU A 48 -0.77 10.59 7.38
CA LEU A 48 0.57 10.04 7.60
C LEU A 48 0.98 10.31 9.05
N TYR A 49 1.35 9.26 9.79
CA TYR A 49 1.82 9.37 11.17
C TYR A 49 3.35 9.39 11.20
N LEU A 50 3.92 10.47 11.75
CA LEU A 50 5.35 10.73 11.79
C LEU A 50 5.81 11.03 13.23
N PRO A 51 7.09 10.79 13.58
CA PRO A 51 7.61 11.16 14.90
C PRO A 51 7.44 12.65 15.22
N GLY A 52 7.05 13.00 16.44
CA GLY A 52 6.93 14.40 16.87
C GLY A 52 8.20 15.22 16.80
N SER A 53 9.35 14.56 16.88
CA SER A 53 10.65 15.20 16.62
C SER A 53 11.67 14.21 16.08
N ILE A 54 12.59 14.71 15.27
CA ILE A 54 13.77 13.97 14.79
C ILE A 54 15.02 14.77 15.16
N ASP A 55 15.95 14.10 15.83
CA ASP A 55 17.25 14.65 16.21
C ASP A 55 18.41 13.72 15.87
N TYR A 56 18.37 13.16 14.67
CA TYR A 56 19.38 12.21 14.19
C TYR A 56 20.68 12.90 13.79
N PHE A 57 20.60 14.15 13.34
CA PHE A 57 21.71 14.91 12.79
C PHE A 57 21.82 16.27 13.47
N SER A 58 23.05 16.78 13.59
CA SER A 58 23.33 18.14 14.08
C SER A 58 22.77 19.23 13.16
N ILE A 59 22.47 18.90 11.90
CA ILE A 59 21.95 19.82 10.88
C ILE A 59 20.43 19.67 10.77
N ALA A 60 19.69 20.72 11.13
CA ALA A 60 18.22 20.74 11.10
C ALA A 60 17.62 20.39 9.73
N ALA A 61 18.24 20.85 8.64
CA ALA A 61 17.82 20.50 7.28
C ALA A 61 17.95 19.00 6.96
N SER A 62 18.91 18.30 7.58
CA SER A 62 19.06 16.85 7.42
C SER A 62 17.95 16.10 8.16
N ASN A 63 17.60 16.53 9.37
CA ASN A 63 16.45 15.98 10.12
C ASN A 63 15.13 16.23 9.38
N ALA A 64 14.93 17.43 8.82
CA ALA A 64 13.77 17.75 7.98
C ALA A 64 13.67 16.85 6.75
N ALA A 65 14.81 16.50 6.13
CA ALA A 65 14.84 15.58 5.01
C ALA A 65 14.54 14.11 5.41
N THR A 66 14.82 13.71 6.65
CA THR A 66 14.41 12.40 7.18
C THR A 66 12.89 12.27 7.20
N TYR A 67 12.15 13.33 7.54
CA TYR A 67 10.69 13.29 7.43
C TYR A 67 10.21 13.04 6.01
N ARG A 68 10.85 13.65 5.00
CA ARG A 68 10.52 13.40 3.59
C ARG A 68 10.79 11.95 3.20
N TRP A 69 11.86 11.36 3.72
CA TRP A 69 12.14 9.94 3.54
C TRP A 69 11.02 9.06 4.11
N LEU A 70 10.58 9.33 5.34
CA LEU A 70 9.49 8.58 5.98
C LEU A 70 8.18 8.71 5.19
N VAL A 71 7.85 9.91 4.70
CA VAL A 71 6.69 10.12 3.82
C VAL A 71 6.78 9.28 2.55
N LEU A 72 7.92 9.30 1.85
CA LEU A 72 8.12 8.50 0.64
C LEU A 72 8.01 7.00 0.91
N GLN A 73 8.57 6.53 2.04
CA GLN A 73 8.53 5.12 2.40
C GLN A 73 7.09 4.67 2.71
N GLN A 74 6.33 5.45 3.48
CA GLN A 74 4.94 5.14 3.81
C GLN A 74 4.03 5.18 2.57
N LEU A 75 4.08 6.27 1.79
CA LEU A 75 3.29 6.40 0.56
C LEU A 75 3.69 5.38 -0.50
N GLY A 76 4.95 4.95 -0.50
CA GLY A 76 5.46 3.96 -1.44
C GLY A 76 4.65 2.66 -1.46
N PHE A 77 4.16 2.18 -0.30
CA PHE A 77 3.29 0.99 -0.25
C PHE A 77 2.01 1.17 -1.07
N ARG A 78 1.43 2.37 -1.07
CA ARG A 78 0.27 2.69 -1.91
C ARG A 78 0.67 2.82 -3.37
N GLU A 79 1.65 3.67 -3.66
CA GLU A 79 2.06 4.01 -5.02
C GLU A 79 2.50 2.78 -5.82
N TYR A 80 3.32 1.93 -5.20
CA TYR A 80 3.88 0.73 -5.82
C TYR A 80 3.05 -0.53 -5.59
N GLY A 81 1.77 -0.38 -5.26
CA GLY A 81 0.75 -1.42 -5.44
C GLY A 81 0.63 -2.46 -4.34
N THR A 82 1.22 -2.27 -3.16
CA THR A 82 1.05 -3.21 -2.03
C THR A 82 -0.43 -3.40 -1.69
N TYR A 83 -1.18 -2.31 -1.57
CA TYR A 83 -2.60 -2.36 -1.22
C TYR A 83 -3.51 -2.84 -2.36
N ARG A 84 -3.01 -2.83 -3.60
CA ARG A 84 -3.69 -3.40 -4.77
C ARG A 84 -3.43 -4.90 -4.95
N PHE A 85 -2.71 -5.54 -4.03
CA PHE A 85 -2.49 -6.99 -4.06
C PHE A 85 -3.81 -7.75 -4.19
N ASP A 86 -3.88 -8.67 -5.15
CA ASP A 86 -5.02 -9.55 -5.38
C ASP A 86 -4.61 -11.01 -5.20
N ILE A 87 -5.27 -11.71 -4.28
CA ILE A 87 -4.98 -13.12 -4.01
C ILE A 87 -5.29 -14.02 -5.22
N ILE A 88 -6.28 -13.65 -6.05
CA ILE A 88 -6.64 -14.41 -7.25
C ILE A 88 -5.52 -14.28 -8.29
N GLN A 89 -4.99 -13.08 -8.49
CA GLN A 89 -3.82 -12.86 -9.34
C GLN A 89 -2.59 -13.58 -8.79
N ALA A 90 -2.33 -13.51 -7.49
CA ALA A 90 -1.21 -14.20 -6.86
C ALA A 90 -1.24 -15.71 -7.11
N ARG A 91 -2.41 -16.36 -7.07
CA ARG A 91 -2.55 -17.80 -7.39
C ARG A 91 -2.26 -18.13 -8.87
N ARG A 92 -2.46 -17.17 -9.77
CA ARG A 92 -2.10 -17.36 -11.19
C ARG A 92 -0.59 -17.29 -11.38
N GLU A 93 0.08 -16.42 -10.64
CA GLU A 93 1.52 -16.14 -10.79
C GLU A 93 2.41 -17.06 -9.93
N CYS A 94 1.98 -17.42 -8.72
CA CYS A 94 2.70 -18.28 -7.77
C CYS A 94 2.10 -19.69 -7.77
N ALA A 95 2.90 -20.69 -8.17
CA ALA A 95 2.45 -22.08 -8.29
C ALA A 95 2.01 -22.67 -6.94
N ASP A 96 2.74 -22.36 -5.88
CA ASP A 96 2.54 -22.93 -4.53
C ASP A 96 1.21 -22.48 -3.89
N LEU A 97 0.69 -21.30 -4.25
CA LEU A 97 -0.61 -20.81 -3.75
C LEU A 97 -1.83 -21.50 -4.41
N ARG A 98 -1.63 -22.31 -5.44
CA ARG A 98 -2.74 -22.91 -6.21
C ARG A 98 -3.48 -24.01 -5.46
N GLU A 99 -2.82 -24.69 -4.53
CA GLU A 99 -3.30 -25.96 -3.96
C GLU A 99 -4.34 -25.81 -2.84
N HIS A 100 -4.52 -24.62 -2.29
CA HIS A 100 -5.46 -24.37 -1.19
C HIS A 100 -6.73 -23.62 -1.67
N GLY A 101 -7.90 -24.06 -1.18
CA GLY A 101 -9.18 -23.40 -1.44
C GLY A 101 -9.26 -22.04 -0.75
N LEU A 102 -9.71 -21.00 -1.46
CA LEU A 102 -9.95 -19.68 -0.84
C LEU A 102 -11.22 -19.73 0.00
N PRO A 103 -11.19 -19.27 1.27
CA PRO A 103 -12.41 -19.15 2.05
C PRO A 103 -13.34 -18.08 1.43
N ASN A 104 -14.64 -18.36 1.38
CA ASN A 104 -15.69 -17.46 0.86
C ASN A 104 -16.00 -16.30 1.83
N GLN A 105 -14.99 -15.59 2.32
CA GLN A 105 -15.17 -14.52 3.31
C GLN A 105 -14.84 -13.15 2.72
N HIS A 106 -15.88 -12.42 2.33
CA HIS A 106 -15.84 -11.11 1.70
C HIS A 106 -15.30 -9.97 2.61
N ARG A 107 -15.00 -10.25 3.88
CA ARG A 107 -14.59 -9.23 4.87
C ARG A 107 -13.08 -9.21 5.12
N GLU A 108 -12.35 -10.19 4.60
CA GLU A 108 -10.91 -10.30 4.82
C GLU A 108 -10.14 -9.57 3.72
N SER A 109 -8.89 -9.22 4.01
CA SER A 109 -8.02 -8.60 3.01
C SER A 109 -7.33 -9.73 2.26
N ASP A 110 -6.88 -9.48 1.04
CA ASP A 110 -6.20 -10.50 0.26
C ASP A 110 -4.85 -10.89 0.86
N LEU A 111 -4.16 -9.94 1.51
CA LEU A 111 -2.97 -10.21 2.31
C LEU A 111 -3.29 -11.14 3.51
N GLU A 112 -4.42 -10.95 4.20
CA GLU A 112 -4.84 -11.87 5.27
C GLU A 112 -5.10 -13.28 4.72
N LEU A 113 -5.74 -13.37 3.55
CA LEU A 113 -5.96 -14.63 2.85
C LEU A 113 -4.64 -15.29 2.45
N LEU A 114 -3.65 -14.52 2.02
CA LEU A 114 -2.29 -14.99 1.75
C LEU A 114 -1.66 -15.59 3.02
N PHE A 115 -1.66 -14.87 4.14
CA PHE A 115 -0.94 -15.32 5.33
C PHE A 115 -1.53 -16.57 5.98
N ARG A 116 -2.83 -16.81 5.81
CA ARG A 116 -3.50 -18.05 6.25
C ARG A 116 -3.07 -19.29 5.48
N HIS A 117 -2.41 -19.12 4.34
CA HIS A 117 -1.83 -20.23 3.59
C HIS A 117 -0.64 -20.87 4.33
N PHE A 118 0.03 -20.12 5.20
CA PHE A 118 1.20 -20.59 5.92
C PHE A 118 0.81 -21.26 7.23
N GLU A 119 1.53 -22.30 7.64
CA GLU A 119 1.37 -22.96 8.93
C GLU A 119 1.60 -22.00 10.11
N TYR A 120 2.54 -21.06 9.95
CA TYR A 120 2.84 -19.99 10.92
C TYR A 120 2.58 -18.60 10.29
N PRO A 121 1.32 -18.12 10.27
CA PRO A 121 0.94 -16.87 9.62
C PRO A 121 1.69 -15.63 10.13
N VAL A 122 2.05 -15.58 11.42
CA VAL A 122 2.76 -14.44 12.01
C VAL A 122 4.18 -14.31 11.45
N LEU A 123 4.87 -15.42 11.23
CA LEU A 123 6.19 -15.39 10.62
C LEU A 123 6.09 -14.94 9.16
N ALA A 124 5.12 -15.49 8.41
CA ALA A 124 4.88 -15.10 7.02
C ALA A 124 4.61 -13.59 6.89
N ARG A 125 3.83 -13.00 7.82
CA ARG A 125 3.62 -11.55 7.90
C ARG A 125 4.92 -10.79 8.08
N LYS A 126 5.74 -11.16 9.08
CA LYS A 126 7.02 -10.48 9.35
C LYS A 126 7.98 -10.57 8.17
N LEU A 127 8.07 -11.74 7.52
CA LEU A 127 8.86 -11.94 6.30
C LEU A 127 8.37 -11.05 5.16
N PHE A 128 7.06 -11.06 4.91
CA PHE A 128 6.46 -10.25 3.87
C PHE A 128 6.68 -8.76 4.10
N SER A 129 6.42 -8.24 5.30
CA SER A 129 6.59 -6.82 5.59
C SER A 129 8.01 -6.36 5.30
N LEU A 130 9.01 -7.16 5.70
CA LEU A 130 10.42 -6.86 5.49
C LEU A 130 10.82 -6.90 4.01
N LEU A 131 10.39 -7.93 3.27
CA LEU A 131 10.68 -8.04 1.84
C LEU A 131 9.96 -6.95 1.04
N GLU A 132 8.72 -6.65 1.41
CA GLU A 132 7.92 -5.63 0.77
C GLU A 132 8.51 -4.24 1.03
N ALA A 133 8.90 -3.92 2.27
CA ALA A 133 9.56 -2.66 2.57
C ALA A 133 10.86 -2.47 1.76
N ALA A 134 11.64 -3.53 1.57
CA ALA A 134 12.82 -3.49 0.72
C ALA A 134 12.49 -3.27 -0.77
N ARG A 135 11.41 -3.88 -1.28
CA ARG A 135 10.90 -3.61 -2.63
C ARG A 135 10.46 -2.15 -2.79
N ILE A 136 9.67 -1.65 -1.83
CA ILE A 136 9.21 -0.27 -1.80
C ILE A 136 10.39 0.69 -1.76
N GLU A 137 11.40 0.42 -0.93
CA GLU A 137 12.60 1.23 -0.88
C GLU A 137 13.30 1.33 -2.24
N ALA A 138 13.48 0.18 -2.90
CA ALA A 138 14.11 0.12 -4.21
C ALA A 138 13.31 0.90 -5.27
N ALA A 139 11.99 0.76 -5.27
CA ALA A 139 11.10 1.47 -6.17
C ALA A 139 11.13 2.99 -5.91
N VAL A 140 11.06 3.42 -4.66
CA VAL A 140 11.17 4.83 -4.25
C VAL A 140 12.49 5.43 -4.71
N LEU A 141 13.62 4.77 -4.45
CA LEU A 141 14.94 5.30 -4.81
C LEU A 141 15.16 5.40 -6.32
N ARG A 142 14.50 4.54 -7.10
CA ARG A 142 14.53 4.58 -8.57
C ARG A 142 13.73 5.76 -9.11
N HIS A 143 12.51 5.98 -8.62
CA HIS A 143 11.64 7.06 -9.10
C HIS A 143 12.00 8.44 -8.53
N TYR A 144 12.56 8.46 -7.31
CA TYR A 144 12.96 9.66 -6.59
C TYR A 144 14.46 9.65 -6.28
N PRO A 145 15.34 9.83 -7.28
CA PRO A 145 16.79 9.79 -7.08
C PRO A 145 17.29 10.88 -6.11
N GLY A 146 16.52 11.97 -5.95
CA GLY A 146 16.78 12.99 -4.93
C GLY A 146 16.70 12.48 -3.49
N ALA A 147 16.10 11.31 -3.25
CA ALA A 147 16.01 10.67 -1.94
C ALA A 147 17.29 9.90 -1.55
N ILE A 148 18.10 9.50 -2.52
CA ILE A 148 19.32 8.70 -2.31
C ILE A 148 20.28 9.32 -1.28
N PRO A 149 20.60 10.63 -1.33
CA PRO A 149 21.49 11.24 -0.34
C PRO A 149 20.93 11.25 1.08
N TYR A 150 19.59 11.26 1.24
CA TYR A 150 18.95 11.19 2.56
C TYR A 150 19.01 9.77 3.11
N ARG A 151 18.68 8.78 2.27
CA ARG A 151 18.73 7.36 2.63
C ARG A 151 20.15 6.90 3.01
N LYS A 152 21.18 7.34 2.28
CA LYS A 152 22.58 7.05 2.60
C LYS A 152 23.00 7.62 3.97
N ARG A 153 22.60 8.86 4.27
CA ARG A 153 22.88 9.49 5.57
C ARG A 153 22.18 8.77 6.71
N LEU A 154 20.92 8.38 6.50
CA LEU A 154 20.15 7.62 7.49
C LEU A 154 20.75 6.23 7.74
N GLN A 155 21.24 5.55 6.68
CA GLN A 155 21.96 4.28 6.85
C GLN A 155 23.18 4.41 7.74
N HIS A 156 23.99 5.47 7.56
CA HIS A 156 25.16 5.71 8.38
C HIS A 156 24.76 5.91 9.85
N LYS A 157 23.74 6.73 10.09
CA LYS A 157 23.19 6.95 11.44
C LYS A 157 22.69 5.66 12.08
N PHE A 158 21.95 4.83 11.36
CA PHE A 158 21.50 3.54 11.86
C PHE A 158 22.67 2.60 12.16
N ASN A 159 23.70 2.56 11.31
CA ASN A 159 24.91 1.77 11.57
C ASN A 159 25.65 2.28 12.83
N ASP A 160 25.72 3.59 13.04
CA ASP A 160 26.38 4.20 14.20
C ASP A 160 25.59 3.96 15.51
N ASP A 161 24.27 4.16 15.46
CA ASP A 161 23.38 3.92 16.60
C ASP A 161 23.35 2.44 16.95
N TYR A 162 23.39 1.55 15.94
CA TYR A 162 23.51 0.11 16.09
C TYR A 162 24.82 -0.30 16.78
N ASN A 163 25.96 0.26 16.36
CA ASN A 163 27.23 -0.02 17.04
C ASN A 163 27.23 0.43 18.51
N ASN A 164 26.31 1.32 18.90
CA ASN A 164 26.18 1.88 20.25
C ASN A 164 24.99 1.35 21.06
N LYS A 165 23.99 0.69 20.45
CA LYS A 165 22.79 0.13 21.09
C LYS A 165 22.53 -1.29 20.58
N SER A 166 22.43 -2.23 21.52
CA SER A 166 22.13 -3.64 21.28
C SER A 166 20.91 -3.86 20.36
N ASP A 167 21.16 -4.56 19.25
CA ASP A 167 20.35 -5.46 18.42
C ASP A 167 18.85 -5.25 18.09
N GLU A 168 18.13 -4.23 18.59
CA GLU A 168 16.65 -4.35 18.61
C GLU A 168 15.80 -3.36 17.78
N VAL A 169 16.34 -2.45 16.95
CA VAL A 169 15.47 -1.44 16.28
C VAL A 169 15.71 -1.21 14.79
N GLY A 170 14.62 -1.24 14.00
CA GLY A 170 14.53 -0.81 12.58
C GLY A 170 14.47 -1.96 11.57
N VAL A 171 14.31 -1.66 10.26
CA VAL A 171 14.29 -2.66 9.16
C VAL A 171 15.57 -3.50 9.12
N ASN A 172 16.72 -2.86 9.37
CA ASN A 172 18.01 -3.55 9.53
C ASN A 172 18.07 -4.35 10.84
N GLY A 173 17.36 -3.93 11.89
CA GLY A 173 17.17 -4.70 13.13
C GLY A 173 16.31 -5.94 12.87
N ALA A 174 15.15 -5.81 12.24
CA ALA A 174 14.31 -6.94 11.84
C ALA A 174 15.03 -7.89 10.87
N LEU A 175 15.76 -7.37 9.88
CA LEU A 175 16.64 -8.13 9.00
C LEU A 175 17.76 -8.81 9.74
N LYS A 176 18.29 -8.23 10.83
CA LYS A 176 19.39 -8.81 11.63
C LYS A 176 18.92 -9.66 12.81
N THR A 177 17.68 -9.53 13.27
CA THR A 177 16.95 -10.47 14.15
C THR A 177 16.57 -11.69 13.35
N LEU A 178 16.07 -11.49 12.12
CA LEU A 178 15.98 -12.54 11.12
C LEU A 178 17.38 -13.11 10.87
N GLN A 179 18.40 -12.31 10.57
CA GLN A 179 19.78 -12.80 10.37
C GLN A 179 20.35 -13.47 11.62
N GLY A 180 19.95 -13.11 12.84
CA GLY A 180 20.37 -13.66 14.13
C GLY A 180 19.71 -15.02 14.38
N PHE A 181 18.40 -15.11 14.13
CA PHE A 181 17.64 -16.35 14.04
C PHE A 181 18.26 -17.29 12.99
N LEU A 182 18.56 -16.76 11.80
CA LEU A 182 19.22 -17.46 10.70
C LEU A 182 20.69 -17.80 10.99
N ASN A 183 21.41 -17.01 11.79
CA ASN A 183 22.81 -17.25 12.16
C ASN A 183 22.95 -18.31 13.27
N GLY A 184 21.91 -18.52 14.08
CA GLY A 184 21.79 -19.66 14.99
C GLY A 184 21.56 -20.98 14.26
N VAL A 185 21.31 -20.91 12.94
CA VAL A 185 21.02 -22.06 12.11
C VAL A 185 22.05 -22.21 10.97
N PRO A 186 22.91 -23.24 10.99
CA PRO A 186 24.05 -23.36 10.07
C PRO A 186 23.76 -23.23 8.56
N ASN A 187 22.54 -23.56 8.11
CA ASN A 187 22.14 -23.58 6.70
C ASN A 187 21.46 -22.29 6.20
N ALA A 188 21.09 -21.37 7.10
CA ALA A 188 20.38 -20.13 6.74
C ALA A 188 21.32 -18.96 6.39
N ARG A 189 22.63 -19.17 6.55
CA ARG A 189 23.71 -18.19 6.30
C ARG A 189 23.94 -17.84 4.82
N THR A 190 23.40 -18.59 3.87
CA THR A 190 23.89 -18.59 2.48
C THR A 190 22.93 -18.06 1.41
N ASN A 191 21.67 -17.71 1.73
CA ASN A 191 20.66 -17.45 0.68
C ASN A 191 19.84 -16.15 0.81
N LEU A 192 20.12 -15.25 1.77
CA LEU A 192 19.36 -13.98 1.89
C LEU A 192 19.42 -13.11 0.62
N THR A 193 20.54 -13.08 -0.08
CA THR A 193 20.67 -12.38 -1.37
C THR A 193 19.75 -12.97 -2.44
N ASN A 194 19.46 -14.27 -2.40
CA ASN A 194 18.59 -14.89 -3.40
C ASN A 194 17.12 -14.49 -3.23
N PHE A 195 16.69 -14.16 -2.01
CA PHE A 195 15.34 -13.64 -1.74
C PHE A 195 15.23 -12.14 -2.01
N VAL A 196 16.33 -11.40 -1.80
CA VAL A 196 16.35 -9.93 -1.89
C VAL A 196 16.68 -9.44 -3.32
N ASN A 197 17.44 -10.19 -4.12
CA ASN A 197 17.76 -9.77 -5.48
C ASN A 197 16.52 -9.59 -6.38
N PRO A 198 15.53 -10.50 -6.38
CA PRO A 198 14.34 -10.35 -7.23
C PRO A 198 13.52 -9.10 -6.91
N ILE A 199 13.41 -8.72 -5.63
CA ILE A 199 12.62 -7.54 -5.21
C ILE A 199 13.28 -6.21 -5.58
N HIS A 200 14.56 -6.22 -5.99
CA HIS A 200 15.26 -5.04 -6.49
C HIS A 200 15.12 -4.84 -8.01
N ASP A 201 14.44 -5.76 -8.71
CA ASP A 201 14.24 -5.67 -10.16
C ASP A 201 13.44 -4.40 -10.57
N ALA A 202 13.63 -3.98 -11.83
CA ALA A 202 12.89 -2.87 -12.44
C ALA A 202 11.37 -3.07 -12.35
N GLU A 203 10.95 -4.29 -12.65
CA GLU A 203 9.56 -4.71 -12.82
C GLU A 203 9.03 -5.45 -11.59
N ALA A 204 9.74 -5.39 -10.46
CA ALA A 204 9.33 -6.05 -9.23
C ALA A 204 8.00 -5.48 -8.72
N THR A 205 7.02 -6.37 -8.56
CA THR A 205 5.68 -6.03 -8.03
C THR A 205 5.50 -6.63 -6.65
N VAL A 206 4.37 -6.34 -6.00
CA VAL A 206 3.99 -7.00 -4.74
C VAL A 206 3.99 -8.54 -4.86
N TYR A 207 3.70 -9.10 -6.04
CA TYR A 207 3.76 -10.54 -6.29
C TYR A 207 5.19 -11.09 -6.22
N THR A 208 6.19 -10.29 -6.60
CA THR A 208 7.61 -10.62 -6.40
C THR A 208 7.95 -10.74 -4.92
N SER A 209 7.43 -9.84 -4.08
CA SER A 209 7.57 -9.92 -2.62
C SER A 209 6.85 -11.13 -2.03
N VAL A 210 5.68 -11.49 -2.56
CA VAL A 210 4.96 -12.71 -2.17
C VAL A 210 5.79 -13.95 -2.48
N GLN A 211 6.29 -14.08 -3.71
CA GLN A 211 7.13 -15.22 -4.07
C GLN A 211 8.38 -15.31 -3.18
N ALA A 212 9.08 -14.18 -2.98
CA ALA A 212 10.25 -14.14 -2.09
C ALA A 212 9.90 -14.51 -0.65
N THR A 213 8.69 -14.16 -0.18
CA THR A 213 8.19 -14.56 1.14
C THR A 213 7.98 -16.06 1.21
N MET A 214 7.39 -16.66 0.18
CA MET A 214 7.18 -18.11 0.10
C MET A 214 8.51 -18.86 0.08
N ASP A 215 9.43 -18.46 -0.78
CA ASP A 215 10.74 -19.08 -0.91
C ASP A 215 11.53 -18.97 0.41
N CYS A 216 11.47 -17.79 1.05
CA CYS A 216 12.09 -17.58 2.35
C CYS A 216 11.44 -18.46 3.41
N TYR A 217 10.11 -18.48 3.51
CA TYR A 217 9.39 -19.29 4.47
C TYR A 217 9.69 -20.78 4.31
N GLN A 218 9.69 -21.31 3.09
CA GLN A 218 10.02 -22.72 2.81
C GLN A 218 11.46 -23.05 3.22
N ALA A 219 12.41 -22.15 2.96
CA ALA A 219 13.79 -22.33 3.41
C ALA A 219 13.92 -22.36 4.95
N LEU A 220 12.97 -21.76 5.67
CA LEU A 220 12.90 -21.76 7.13
C LEU A 220 12.00 -22.84 7.73
N ALA A 221 11.15 -23.48 6.93
CA ALA A 221 10.15 -24.45 7.40
C ALA A 221 10.77 -25.56 8.27
N HIS A 222 11.84 -26.20 7.79
CA HIS A 222 12.56 -27.24 8.53
C HIS A 222 13.22 -26.76 9.83
N LEU A 223 13.43 -25.45 9.97
CA LEU A 223 14.06 -24.83 11.13
C LEU A 223 13.01 -24.47 12.18
N ILE A 224 11.83 -24.07 11.73
CA ILE A 224 10.68 -23.76 12.57
C ILE A 224 10.21 -25.02 13.30
N GLU A 225 10.14 -26.18 12.62
CA GLU A 225 9.81 -27.48 13.23
C GLU A 225 10.71 -27.81 14.44
N SER A 226 11.98 -27.35 14.44
CA SER A 226 12.91 -27.55 15.56
C SER A 226 12.85 -26.48 16.65
N ALA A 227 12.33 -25.29 16.34
CA ALA A 227 12.27 -24.14 17.25
C ALA A 227 10.97 -24.10 18.06
N THR A 228 9.87 -24.65 17.52
CA THR A 228 8.54 -24.67 18.15
C THR A 228 8.43 -25.54 19.41
N GLU A 229 9.44 -26.38 19.72
CA GLU A 229 9.54 -27.05 21.03
C GLU A 229 9.92 -26.09 22.18
N SER A 230 10.32 -24.83 21.90
CA SER A 230 11.07 -24.01 22.87
C SER A 230 10.48 -22.69 23.39
N ALA A 231 9.44 -22.04 22.82
CA ALA A 231 8.60 -20.99 23.47
C ALA A 231 7.75 -20.13 22.49
N ASP A 232 6.84 -19.34 23.09
CA ASP A 232 6.03 -18.18 22.62
C ASP A 232 6.82 -17.10 21.82
N VAL A 233 7.40 -17.45 20.66
CA VAL A 233 8.28 -16.52 19.90
C VAL A 233 7.54 -15.55 18.97
N PHE A 234 6.22 -15.64 18.84
CA PHE A 234 5.48 -14.89 17.80
C PHE A 234 4.33 -14.00 18.30
N ASP A 235 4.20 -13.76 19.59
CA ASP A 235 3.19 -12.81 20.08
C ASP A 235 3.71 -11.37 20.04
N THR A 236 3.72 -10.74 18.86
CA THR A 236 3.63 -9.27 18.79
C THR A 236 2.79 -8.84 17.59
N THR A 237 1.52 -8.52 17.87
CA THR A 237 0.70 -7.61 17.07
C THR A 237 1.23 -6.19 17.23
N ASP A 238 2.33 -5.85 16.56
CA ASP A 238 2.86 -4.49 16.51
C ASP A 238 2.57 -3.86 15.14
N GLY A 239 1.67 -2.87 15.11
CA GLY A 239 1.34 -2.08 13.91
C GLY A 239 -0.04 -2.40 13.33
N PRO A 240 -0.63 -1.51 12.51
CA PRO A 240 -1.78 -1.90 11.71
C PRO A 240 -1.22 -2.88 10.67
N PRO A 241 -1.66 -4.16 10.66
CA PRO A 241 -1.18 -5.09 9.67
C PRO A 241 -1.42 -4.49 8.28
N MET A 242 -0.52 -4.69 7.31
CA MET A 242 -0.68 -4.21 5.93
C MET A 242 -2.04 -4.65 5.34
N GLU A 243 -2.58 -5.75 5.85
CA GLU A 243 -3.93 -6.28 5.67
C GLU A 243 -5.04 -5.28 6.01
N TRP A 244 -4.93 -4.58 7.13
CA TRP A 244 -5.88 -3.56 7.56
C TRP A 244 -5.84 -2.35 6.63
N LEU A 245 -4.64 -1.89 6.26
CA LEU A 245 -4.45 -0.79 5.32
C LEU A 245 -4.99 -1.13 3.94
N GLN A 246 -4.75 -2.35 3.47
CA GLN A 246 -5.35 -2.84 2.23
C GLN A 246 -6.88 -2.77 2.25
N ARG A 247 -7.53 -3.14 3.36
CA ARG A 247 -8.99 -3.02 3.49
C ARG A 247 -9.43 -1.56 3.44
N GLN A 248 -8.73 -0.67 4.13
CA GLN A 248 -9.07 0.76 4.12
C GLN A 248 -8.96 1.37 2.73
N VAL A 249 -7.87 1.11 2.01
CA VAL A 249 -7.68 1.62 0.64
C VAL A 249 -8.75 1.07 -0.30
N ARG A 250 -9.13 -0.21 -0.19
CA ARG A 250 -10.23 -0.76 -1.00
C ARG A 250 -11.59 -0.12 -0.68
N LEU A 251 -11.86 0.16 0.59
CA LEU A 251 -13.10 0.84 0.98
C LEU A 251 -13.17 2.25 0.41
N GLU A 252 -12.04 2.94 0.36
CA GLU A 252 -11.91 4.25 -0.28
C GLU A 252 -12.14 4.16 -1.80
N ASP A 253 -11.46 3.24 -2.50
CA ASP A 253 -11.66 3.05 -3.95
C ASP A 253 -13.14 2.74 -4.27
N TRP A 254 -13.81 1.95 -3.42
CA TRP A 254 -15.26 1.69 -3.55
C TRP A 254 -16.13 2.92 -3.29
N GLN A 255 -15.73 3.81 -2.38
CA GLN A 255 -16.44 5.07 -2.15
C GLN A 255 -16.33 5.98 -3.37
N ASP A 256 -15.13 6.11 -3.93
CA ASP A 256 -14.89 6.89 -5.15
C ASP A 256 -15.69 6.35 -6.34
N ASP A 257 -15.75 5.02 -6.51
CA ASP A 257 -16.55 4.36 -7.54
C ASP A 257 -18.06 4.60 -7.33
N LEU A 258 -18.55 4.54 -6.09
CA LEU A 258 -19.94 4.83 -5.75
C LEU A 258 -20.31 6.30 -6.03
N GLU A 259 -19.43 7.23 -5.68
CA GLU A 259 -19.62 8.65 -5.99
C GLU A 259 -19.65 8.90 -7.50
N SER A 260 -18.76 8.25 -8.25
CA SER A 260 -18.75 8.30 -9.72
C SER A 260 -20.04 7.75 -10.33
N MET A 261 -20.52 6.59 -9.86
CA MET A 261 -21.79 6.01 -10.31
C MET A 261 -22.98 6.90 -9.97
N ASN A 262 -23.02 7.49 -8.77
CA ASN A 262 -24.08 8.43 -8.38
C ASN A 262 -24.06 9.69 -9.26
N ALA A 263 -22.88 10.22 -9.60
CA ALA A 263 -22.75 11.36 -10.50
C ALA A 263 -23.24 11.02 -11.93
N GLN A 264 -22.95 9.81 -12.41
CA GLN A 264 -23.44 9.32 -13.70
C GLN A 264 -24.96 9.15 -13.72
N LEU A 265 -25.54 8.63 -12.63
CA LEU A 265 -27.00 8.50 -12.49
C LEU A 265 -27.68 9.87 -12.47
N ALA A 266 -27.17 10.82 -11.69
CA ALA A 266 -27.71 12.18 -11.66
C ALA A 266 -27.62 12.88 -13.03
N ALA A 267 -26.53 12.65 -13.78
CA ALA A 267 -26.40 13.17 -15.15
C ALA A 267 -27.40 12.53 -16.12
N PHE A 268 -27.70 11.24 -15.96
CA PHE A 268 -28.71 10.55 -16.76
C PHE A 268 -30.13 11.05 -16.45
N GLU A 269 -30.47 11.21 -15.17
CA GLU A 269 -31.77 11.76 -14.73
C GLU A 269 -32.00 13.18 -15.30
N LEU A 270 -30.98 14.04 -15.23
CA LEU A 270 -31.07 15.40 -15.77
C LEU A 270 -31.20 15.43 -17.31
N ALA A 271 -30.64 14.45 -18.00
CA ALA A 271 -30.79 14.30 -19.45
C ALA A 271 -32.19 13.78 -19.83
N ASP A 272 -32.77 12.88 -19.03
CA ASP A 272 -34.13 12.36 -19.23
C ASP A 272 -35.19 13.44 -18.94
N ASP A 273 -34.98 14.25 -17.89
CA ASP A 273 -35.82 15.42 -17.59
C ASP A 273 -35.78 16.45 -18.73
N ALA A 274 -34.59 16.73 -19.28
CA ALA A 274 -34.44 17.64 -20.42
C ALA A 274 -35.11 17.10 -21.70
N ALA A 275 -35.05 15.78 -21.94
CA ALA A 275 -35.74 15.14 -23.05
C ALA A 275 -37.27 15.16 -22.86
N GLY A 276 -37.76 15.00 -21.62
CA GLY A 276 -39.17 15.14 -21.28
C GLY A 276 -39.71 16.57 -21.47
N GLU A 277 -38.91 17.59 -21.12
CA GLU A 277 -39.26 19.00 -21.35
C GLU A 277 -39.21 19.39 -22.85
N GLU A 278 -38.27 18.85 -23.65
CA GLU A 278 -38.25 19.07 -25.12
C GLU A 278 -39.48 18.45 -25.81
N VAL A 279 -39.92 17.27 -25.37
CA VAL A 279 -41.14 16.63 -25.90
C VAL A 279 -42.40 17.41 -25.49
N ALA A 280 -42.42 18.01 -24.30
CA ALA A 280 -43.53 18.85 -23.84
C ALA A 280 -43.62 20.21 -24.57
N MET A 281 -42.50 20.77 -25.04
CA MET A 281 -42.48 22.00 -25.85
C MET A 281 -42.76 21.78 -27.36
N GLY A 282 -42.85 20.53 -27.82
CA GLY A 282 -43.13 20.18 -29.22
C GLY A 282 -44.62 20.18 -29.63
N GLU A 283 -45.55 20.20 -28.67
CA GLU A 283 -47.00 20.11 -28.93
C GLU A 283 -47.78 21.32 -28.40
N THR A 284 -47.40 22.54 -28.80
CA THR A 284 -48.28 23.71 -28.66
C THR A 284 -48.24 24.60 -29.92
N GLU A 285 -49.25 24.37 -30.76
CA GLU A 285 -49.91 25.26 -31.73
C GLU A 285 -49.07 26.19 -32.65
N GLY A 286 -49.10 25.87 -33.94
CA GLY A 286 -48.83 26.81 -35.03
C GLY A 286 -49.78 26.55 -36.21
N ASP A 287 -50.94 27.21 -36.17
CA ASP A 287 -51.89 27.34 -37.28
C ASP A 287 -51.20 27.89 -38.54
N GLY A 288 -51.26 27.14 -39.64
CA GLY A 288 -50.54 27.42 -40.87
C GLY A 288 -51.14 26.70 -42.08
N THR A 289 -52.41 27.00 -42.39
CA THR A 289 -53.06 26.88 -43.71
C THR A 289 -52.60 25.71 -44.61
N ILE A 290 -53.38 24.62 -44.59
CA ILE A 290 -53.29 23.55 -45.60
C ILE A 290 -53.71 24.13 -46.96
N ARG A 291 -52.76 24.27 -47.89
CA ARG A 291 -53.09 24.43 -49.31
C ARG A 291 -53.50 23.07 -49.86
N GLU A 292 -54.80 22.92 -50.17
CA GLU A 292 -55.29 21.85 -51.02
C GLU A 292 -54.68 22.01 -52.41
N THR A 293 -53.65 21.23 -52.72
CA THR A 293 -53.30 20.93 -54.11
C THR A 293 -54.04 19.67 -54.52
N SER A 294 -55.13 19.86 -55.26
CA SER A 294 -55.81 18.83 -56.04
C SER A 294 -54.81 18.10 -56.93
N THR A 295 -54.71 16.79 -56.76
CA THR A 295 -54.25 15.88 -57.81
C THR A 295 -55.31 14.81 -57.98
N ASP A 296 -56.00 14.92 -59.11
CA ASP A 296 -57.03 14.03 -59.59
C ASP A 296 -56.61 12.56 -59.55
N MET A 297 -57.58 11.73 -59.17
CA MET A 297 -57.57 10.31 -59.43
C MET A 297 -57.49 10.05 -60.94
N VAL A 298 -56.51 9.25 -61.36
CA VAL A 298 -56.70 8.32 -62.48
C VAL A 298 -56.24 6.94 -62.00
N ARG A 299 -57.20 6.11 -61.62
CA ARG A 299 -57.08 4.65 -61.75
C ARG A 299 -57.58 4.31 -63.14
N GLU A 300 -56.77 3.64 -63.95
CA GLU A 300 -57.29 2.57 -64.79
C GLU A 300 -56.17 1.61 -65.23
N ARG A 301 -56.38 0.34 -64.83
CA ARG A 301 -56.02 -0.95 -65.45
C ARG A 301 -54.57 -1.27 -65.80
#